data_AF-A0A1Q6SJ80-F1
#
_entry.id   AF-A0A1Q6SJ80-F1
#
_cell.length_a   1.000
_cell.length_b   1.000
_cell.length_c   1.000
_cell.angle_alpha   90.00
_cell.angle_beta   90.00
_cell.angle_gamma   90.00
#
_symmetry.space_group_name_H-M   'P 1'
#
loop_
_entity.id
_entity.type
_entity.pdbx_description
1 polymer ?
#
loop_
_entity_poly.entity_id
_entity_poly.type
_entity_poly.pdbx_seq_one_letter_code
_entity_poly.pdbx_strand_id
1 'polypeptide(L)'
;MQGSEDYDDFGLETYKLLTTSWRTFKPNQGRSSDEAWPFFDILGDNCGLLLAVGWSGQWKAKFRERDGKAVIQAGMERLNTYLEPGEEIRTPSYSVTYFDGTAEYGHNIFRRLILKHYTPDTGNAYVCRLPLSMCSLADRTEAVFKSNITSAIRHGIPTDGLVVDAGWYTDAKPGSNGLVDGSIPWEKWYYQAGNWSFNKTLFPNGNLKSLSQLGKKNGIGISLWLEPERAHSGTDMVINHRDLYFREEAGDWVHQRSH
;
A
#
# COMPACT_ATOMS: atom_id res chain seq x y z
N MET A 1 12.35 -4.03 2.68
CA MET A 1 12.06 -3.79 1.25
C MET A 1 12.38 -2.34 0.98
N GLN A 2 13.50 -2.10 0.31
CA GLN A 2 13.79 -0.81 -0.30
C GLN A 2 12.97 -0.80 -1.58
N GLY A 3 12.08 0.18 -1.76
CA GLY A 3 11.51 0.42 -3.09
C GLY A 3 12.67 0.63 -4.03
N SER A 4 12.67 -0.05 -5.18
CA SER A 4 13.63 0.24 -6.24
C SER A 4 13.61 1.76 -6.48
N GLU A 5 14.78 2.38 -6.62
CA GLU A 5 14.89 3.77 -7.05
C GLU A 5 14.57 3.91 -8.55
N ASP A 6 13.60 3.12 -9.03
CA ASP A 6 13.15 3.15 -10.41
C ASP A 6 12.08 4.23 -10.52
N TYR A 7 12.49 5.41 -10.98
CA TYR A 7 11.60 6.55 -11.20
C TYR A 7 10.46 6.23 -12.17
N ASP A 8 10.57 5.13 -12.92
CA ASP A 8 9.63 4.67 -13.94
C ASP A 8 8.88 3.37 -13.55
N ASP A 9 8.85 2.99 -12.26
CA ASP A 9 8.22 1.74 -11.73
C ASP A 9 6.78 1.48 -12.25
N PHE A 10 6.06 2.54 -12.67
CA PHE A 10 4.74 2.46 -13.32
C PHE A 10 4.61 3.31 -14.59
N GLY A 11 5.73 3.57 -15.27
CA GLY A 11 5.75 4.26 -16.56
C GLY A 11 4.96 3.50 -17.63
N LEU A 12 4.38 4.22 -18.59
CA LEU A 12 3.70 3.59 -19.71
C LEU A 12 4.73 2.93 -20.65
N GLU A 13 4.66 1.62 -20.76
CA GLU A 13 5.44 0.86 -21.73
C GLU A 13 4.56 0.30 -22.85
N THR A 14 5.06 0.34 -24.09
CA THR A 14 4.34 -0.16 -25.27
C THR A 14 5.14 -1.24 -25.99
N TYR A 15 4.47 -2.36 -26.27
CA TYR A 15 5.08 -3.50 -26.94
C TYR A 15 4.20 -4.00 -28.08
N LYS A 16 4.82 -4.38 -29.19
CA LYS A 16 4.15 -5.15 -30.24
C LYS A 16 4.04 -6.61 -29.80
N LEU A 17 2.83 -7.18 -29.87
CA LEU A 17 2.65 -8.61 -29.66
C LEU A 17 3.24 -9.41 -30.82
N LEU A 18 3.99 -10.46 -30.50
CA LEU A 18 4.69 -11.31 -31.46
C LEU A 18 4.00 -12.68 -31.59
N THR A 19 4.11 -13.30 -32.77
CA THR A 19 3.63 -14.67 -33.05
C THR A 19 4.48 -15.74 -32.35
N THR A 20 5.78 -15.49 -32.21
CA THR A 20 6.79 -16.48 -31.85
C THR A 20 7.11 -16.55 -30.36
N SER A 21 6.75 -15.52 -29.59
CA SER A 21 7.13 -15.42 -28.17
C SER A 21 6.05 -14.78 -27.32
N TRP A 22 6.07 -15.14 -26.03
CA TRP A 22 5.20 -14.52 -25.03
C TRP A 22 5.89 -13.32 -24.40
N ARG A 23 5.20 -12.18 -24.37
CA ARG A 23 5.51 -11.11 -23.42
C ARG A 23 4.93 -11.49 -22.07
N THR A 24 5.75 -11.47 -21.02
CA THR A 24 5.33 -11.88 -19.66
C THR A 24 5.53 -10.72 -18.70
N PHE A 25 4.55 -10.50 -17.82
CA PHE A 25 4.60 -9.53 -16.74
C PHE A 25 4.25 -10.23 -15.42
N LYS A 26 4.95 -9.83 -14.36
CA LYS A 26 4.71 -10.28 -12.98
C LYS A 26 5.41 -9.30 -12.01
N PRO A 27 4.85 -9.05 -10.82
CA PRO A 27 5.59 -8.43 -9.74
C PRO A 27 6.64 -9.40 -9.19
N ASN A 28 7.49 -8.98 -8.25
CA ASN A 28 8.53 -9.85 -7.68
C ASN A 28 8.40 -10.10 -6.17
N GLN A 29 7.81 -9.18 -5.41
CA GLN A 29 7.87 -9.17 -3.95
C GLN A 29 6.58 -9.63 -3.23
N GLY A 30 5.78 -10.50 -3.86
CA GLY A 30 4.57 -11.07 -3.22
C GLY A 30 3.39 -10.09 -3.13
N ARG A 31 3.55 -8.87 -3.65
CA ARG A 31 2.55 -7.81 -3.76
C ARG A 31 2.00 -7.76 -5.17
N SER A 32 0.88 -7.06 -5.39
CA SER A 32 0.26 -6.90 -6.70
C SER A 32 1.06 -6.05 -7.68
N SER A 33 2.04 -5.30 -7.21
CA SER A 33 2.81 -4.38 -8.04
C SER A 33 4.19 -4.13 -7.46
N ASP A 34 5.18 -4.25 -8.33
CA ASP A 34 6.62 -4.02 -8.13
C ASP A 34 7.27 -4.29 -9.49
N GLU A 35 7.70 -3.26 -10.22
CA GLU A 35 8.19 -3.29 -11.61
C GLU A 35 7.17 -3.79 -12.66
N ALA A 36 5.97 -4.17 -12.23
CA ALA A 36 4.87 -4.61 -13.06
C ALA A 36 3.54 -4.21 -12.44
N TRP A 37 2.64 -3.71 -13.28
CA TRP A 37 1.31 -3.23 -12.87
C TRP A 37 0.21 -4.18 -13.39
N PRO A 38 -0.86 -4.49 -12.63
CA PRO A 38 -1.87 -5.47 -13.06
C PRO A 38 -2.91 -4.89 -14.01
N PHE A 39 -2.54 -3.91 -14.84
CA PHE A 39 -3.41 -3.24 -15.80
C PHE A 39 -2.74 -3.21 -17.18
N PHE A 40 -3.47 -3.63 -18.21
CA PHE A 40 -2.93 -3.78 -19.56
C PHE A 40 -3.92 -3.25 -20.59
N ASP A 41 -3.45 -2.36 -21.46
CA ASP A 41 -4.15 -2.03 -22.70
C ASP A 41 -3.68 -2.95 -23.81
N ILE A 42 -4.62 -3.63 -24.47
CA ILE A 42 -4.37 -4.43 -25.67
C ILE A 42 -5.08 -3.71 -26.82
N LEU A 43 -4.28 -3.11 -27.71
CA LEU A 43 -4.76 -2.18 -28.73
C LEU A 43 -4.83 -2.86 -30.10
N GLY A 44 -5.90 -2.55 -30.83
CA GLY A 44 -6.07 -2.84 -32.25
C GLY A 44 -6.26 -1.55 -33.05
N ASP A 45 -6.76 -1.69 -34.28
CA ASP A 45 -7.04 -0.54 -35.15
C ASP A 45 -8.28 0.23 -34.67
N ASN A 46 -8.05 1.35 -34.00
CA ASN A 46 -9.10 2.22 -33.44
C ASN A 46 -10.07 1.50 -32.48
N CYS A 47 -9.57 0.51 -31.75
CA CYS A 47 -10.29 -0.20 -30.70
C CYS A 47 -9.30 -0.88 -29.75
N GLY A 48 -9.80 -1.47 -28.67
CA GLY A 48 -8.98 -2.26 -27.78
C GLY A 48 -9.75 -2.86 -26.62
N LEU A 49 -8.99 -3.44 -25.70
CA LEU A 49 -9.49 -3.83 -24.39
C LEU A 49 -8.51 -3.43 -23.29
N LEU A 50 -9.05 -2.99 -22.16
CA LEU A 50 -8.33 -2.86 -20.91
C LEU A 50 -8.58 -4.11 -20.08
N LEU A 51 -7.49 -4.80 -19.70
CA LEU A 51 -7.49 -5.93 -18.79
C LEU A 51 -6.94 -5.50 -17.43
N ALA A 52 -7.69 -5.78 -16.36
CA ALA A 52 -7.20 -5.66 -14.98
C ALA A 52 -7.17 -7.03 -14.28
N VAL A 53 -6.06 -7.36 -13.62
CA VAL A 53 -5.91 -8.55 -12.78
C VAL A 53 -6.23 -8.19 -11.32
N GLY A 54 -7.41 -8.60 -10.85
CA GLY A 54 -7.86 -8.37 -9.48
C GLY A 54 -7.27 -9.40 -8.51
N TRP A 55 -6.01 -9.19 -8.13
CA TRP A 55 -5.30 -9.96 -7.11
C TRP A 55 -4.27 -9.08 -6.39
N SER A 56 -4.30 -9.06 -5.06
CA SER A 56 -3.39 -8.22 -4.25
C SER A 56 -2.01 -8.84 -4.01
N GLY A 57 -1.85 -10.14 -4.30
CA GLY A 57 -0.59 -10.86 -4.18
C GLY A 57 0.14 -11.07 -5.51
N GLN A 58 1.04 -12.06 -5.53
CA GLN A 58 1.81 -12.43 -6.71
C GLN A 58 0.93 -12.97 -7.86
N TRP A 59 1.04 -12.38 -9.04
CA TRP A 59 0.36 -12.82 -10.26
C TRP A 59 1.34 -12.93 -11.44
N LYS A 60 0.88 -13.50 -12.55
CA LYS A 60 1.63 -13.56 -13.81
C LYS A 60 0.66 -13.43 -14.97
N ALA A 61 0.94 -12.52 -15.89
CA ALA A 61 0.19 -12.34 -17.13
C ALA A 61 1.12 -12.53 -18.33
N LYS A 62 0.63 -13.18 -19.38
CA LYS A 62 1.35 -13.43 -20.62
C LYS A 62 0.49 -13.09 -21.82
N PHE A 63 1.13 -12.45 -22.80
CA PHE A 63 0.49 -11.96 -24.02
C PHE A 63 1.29 -12.40 -25.23
N ARG A 64 0.60 -12.80 -26.30
CA ARG A 64 1.18 -12.99 -27.63
C ARG A 64 0.14 -12.75 -28.70
N GLU A 65 0.59 -12.62 -29.92
CA GLU A 65 -0.29 -12.64 -31.08
C GLU A 65 -0.39 -14.09 -31.60
N ARG A 66 -1.58 -14.46 -32.11
CA ARG A 66 -1.80 -15.69 -32.85
C ARG A 66 -2.98 -15.51 -33.81
N ASP A 67 -2.76 -15.77 -35.09
CA ASP A 67 -3.80 -15.80 -36.13
C ASP A 67 -4.63 -14.48 -36.21
N GLY A 68 -3.96 -13.34 -36.08
CA GLY A 68 -4.54 -12.00 -36.04
C GLY A 68 -5.18 -11.61 -34.70
N LYS A 69 -4.99 -12.40 -33.63
CA LYS A 69 -5.68 -12.23 -32.35
C LYS A 69 -4.70 -12.15 -31.19
N ALA A 70 -5.05 -11.36 -30.18
CA ALA A 70 -4.35 -11.37 -28.90
C ALA A 70 -4.72 -12.64 -28.11
N VAL A 71 -3.71 -13.39 -27.66
CA VAL A 71 -3.86 -14.51 -26.73
C VAL A 71 -3.33 -14.07 -25.37
N ILE A 72 -4.18 -14.21 -24.35
CA ILE A 72 -3.91 -13.75 -22.99
C ILE A 72 -3.97 -14.94 -22.03
N GLN A 73 -2.97 -15.06 -21.15
CA GLN A 73 -2.98 -15.99 -20.04
C GLN A 73 -2.61 -15.25 -18.76
N ALA A 74 -3.46 -15.28 -17.74
CA ALA A 74 -3.19 -14.62 -16.47
C ALA A 74 -3.66 -15.45 -15.28
N GLY A 75 -2.95 -15.38 -14.16
CA GLY A 75 -3.31 -16.11 -12.94
C GLY A 75 -2.30 -15.89 -11.80
N MET A 76 -2.46 -16.63 -10.71
CA MET A 76 -1.47 -16.70 -9.63
C MET A 76 -0.16 -17.29 -10.16
N GLU A 77 0.99 -16.67 -9.89
CA GLU A 77 2.26 -17.06 -10.53
C GLU A 77 2.68 -18.50 -10.16
N ARG A 78 2.53 -18.84 -8.88
CA ARG A 78 3.08 -20.05 -8.23
C ARG A 78 2.02 -20.87 -7.49
N LEU A 79 0.79 -20.93 -8.01
CA LEU A 79 -0.24 -21.76 -7.40
C LEU A 79 0.15 -23.24 -7.49
N ASN A 80 0.41 -23.85 -6.34
CA ASN A 80 0.59 -25.28 -6.17
C ASN A 80 -0.25 -25.71 -4.96
N THR A 81 -1.37 -26.36 -5.23
CA THR A 81 -2.39 -26.67 -4.21
C THR A 81 -2.96 -28.07 -4.43
N TYR A 82 -3.54 -28.62 -3.38
CA TYR A 82 -4.28 -29.87 -3.37
C TYR A 82 -5.69 -29.56 -2.86
N LEU A 83 -6.69 -30.13 -3.53
CA LEU A 83 -8.09 -30.01 -3.14
C LEU A 83 -8.64 -31.40 -2.86
N GLU A 84 -9.25 -31.58 -1.70
CA GLU A 84 -10.02 -32.77 -1.37
C GLU A 84 -11.35 -32.80 -2.14
N PRO A 85 -12.01 -33.98 -2.26
CA PRO A 85 -13.31 -34.07 -2.90
C PRO A 85 -14.34 -33.12 -2.28
N GLY A 86 -14.87 -32.21 -3.11
CA GLY A 86 -15.85 -31.20 -2.68
C GLY A 86 -15.25 -29.86 -2.28
N GLU A 87 -13.92 -29.71 -2.28
CA GLU A 87 -13.27 -28.42 -2.08
C GLU A 87 -13.20 -27.61 -3.37
N GLU A 88 -13.21 -26.28 -3.22
CA GLU A 88 -13.11 -25.31 -4.31
C GLU A 88 -12.06 -24.24 -3.97
N ILE A 89 -11.43 -23.69 -5.00
CA ILE A 89 -10.51 -22.55 -4.86
C ILE A 89 -10.93 -21.41 -5.78
N ARG A 90 -10.84 -20.17 -5.29
CA ARG A 90 -10.99 -18.99 -6.14
C ARG A 90 -9.68 -18.64 -6.83
N THR A 91 -9.76 -18.29 -8.11
CA THR A 91 -8.67 -17.67 -8.86
C THR A 91 -8.74 -16.15 -8.75
N PRO A 92 -7.75 -15.40 -9.27
CA PRO A 92 -7.89 -13.95 -9.46
C PRO A 92 -9.18 -13.60 -10.20
N SER A 93 -9.78 -12.46 -9.83
CA SER A 93 -10.85 -11.87 -10.64
C SER A 93 -10.24 -11.10 -11.81
N TYR A 94 -10.97 -10.96 -12.91
CA TYR A 94 -10.52 -10.18 -14.07
C TYR A 94 -11.59 -9.18 -14.46
N SER A 95 -11.19 -7.93 -14.72
CA SER A 95 -12.03 -6.96 -15.39
C SER A 95 -11.54 -6.80 -16.82
N VAL A 96 -12.46 -6.94 -17.78
CA VAL A 96 -12.19 -6.76 -19.22
C VAL A 96 -13.12 -5.69 -19.73
N THR A 97 -12.56 -4.54 -20.12
CA THR A 97 -13.30 -3.41 -20.67
C THR A 97 -12.98 -3.27 -22.14
N TYR A 98 -13.92 -3.64 -23.02
CA TYR A 98 -13.81 -3.40 -24.45
C TYR A 98 -14.15 -1.94 -24.77
N PHE A 99 -13.45 -1.37 -25.74
CA PHE A 99 -13.71 -0.01 -26.20
C PHE A 99 -13.41 0.15 -27.69
N ASP A 100 -14.18 1.04 -28.33
CA ASP A 100 -13.86 1.60 -29.63
C ASP A 100 -13.24 2.98 -29.44
N GLY A 101 -12.25 3.34 -30.27
CA GLY A 101 -11.49 4.58 -30.14
C GLY A 101 -10.19 4.42 -29.35
N THR A 102 -9.84 5.45 -28.59
CA THR A 102 -8.53 5.56 -27.92
C THR A 102 -8.50 4.84 -26.57
N ALA A 103 -7.30 4.53 -26.09
CA ALA A 103 -7.09 3.91 -24.77
C ALA A 103 -7.68 4.76 -23.64
N GLU A 104 -7.57 6.09 -23.72
CA GLU A 104 -8.11 7.01 -22.72
C GLU A 104 -9.63 6.93 -22.60
N TYR A 105 -10.33 6.68 -23.72
CA TYR A 105 -11.77 6.42 -23.70
C TYR A 105 -12.08 5.12 -22.95
N GLY A 106 -11.33 4.05 -23.23
CA GLY A 106 -11.38 2.79 -22.48
C GLY A 106 -11.13 2.97 -20.99
N HIS A 107 -10.12 3.76 -20.61
CA HIS A 107 -9.80 4.08 -19.22
C HIS A 107 -10.97 4.79 -18.53
N ASN A 108 -11.66 5.69 -19.22
CA ASN A 108 -12.81 6.40 -18.66
C ASN A 108 -14.01 5.47 -18.43
N ILE A 109 -14.23 4.48 -19.29
CA ILE A 109 -15.23 3.43 -19.05
C ILE A 109 -14.84 2.63 -17.80
N PHE A 110 -13.58 2.19 -17.73
CA PHE A 110 -13.07 1.42 -16.60
C PHE A 110 -13.17 2.19 -15.27
N ARG A 111 -12.77 3.48 -15.24
CA ARG A 111 -12.91 4.34 -14.05
C ARG A 111 -14.36 4.43 -13.57
N ARG A 112 -15.33 4.57 -14.48
CA ARG A 112 -16.76 4.58 -14.11
C ARG A 112 -17.22 3.26 -13.49
N LEU A 113 -16.74 2.13 -14.01
CA LEU A 113 -16.99 0.81 -13.43
C LEU A 113 -16.43 0.74 -12.00
N ILE A 114 -15.17 1.12 -11.81
CA ILE A 114 -14.51 1.12 -10.49
C ILE A 114 -15.28 2.00 -9.51
N LEU A 115 -15.56 3.25 -9.87
CA LEU A 115 -16.25 4.21 -8.99
C LEU A 115 -17.66 3.76 -8.60
N LYS A 116 -18.36 3.08 -9.51
CA LYS A 116 -19.75 2.65 -9.27
C LYS A 116 -19.86 1.35 -8.48
N HIS A 117 -18.91 0.43 -8.65
CA HIS A 117 -19.07 -0.95 -8.16
C HIS A 117 -17.95 -1.45 -7.24
N TYR A 118 -16.76 -0.86 -7.29
CA TYR A 118 -15.57 -1.37 -6.60
C TYR A 118 -14.94 -0.36 -5.63
N THR A 119 -15.39 0.90 -5.65
CA THR A 119 -15.01 1.91 -4.66
C THR A 119 -15.92 1.80 -3.44
N PRO A 120 -15.38 1.75 -2.20
CA PRO A 120 -16.20 1.75 -1.00
C PRO A 120 -17.17 2.93 -0.98
N ASP A 121 -18.45 2.65 -0.72
CA ASP A 121 -19.43 3.71 -0.48
C ASP A 121 -19.15 4.33 0.88
N THR A 122 -18.77 5.61 0.87
CA THR A 122 -18.48 6.38 2.08
C THR A 122 -19.69 7.17 2.58
N GLY A 123 -20.86 7.03 1.92
CA GLY A 123 -22.05 7.84 2.17
C GLY A 123 -21.91 9.31 1.74
N ASN A 124 -20.76 9.69 1.16
CA ASN A 124 -20.46 11.03 0.69
C ASN A 124 -20.64 11.13 -0.82
N ALA A 125 -21.13 12.27 -1.29
CA ALA A 125 -21.39 12.52 -2.72
C ALA A 125 -20.14 12.44 -3.62
N TYR A 126 -18.93 12.49 -3.04
CA TYR A 126 -17.66 12.52 -3.78
C TYR A 126 -16.68 11.49 -3.24
N VAL A 127 -16.74 10.28 -3.78
CA VAL A 127 -15.79 9.18 -3.49
C VAL A 127 -14.32 9.53 -3.84
N CYS A 128 -14.09 10.56 -4.66
CA CYS A 128 -12.75 11.02 -5.06
C CYS A 128 -12.27 12.27 -4.30
N ARG A 129 -12.97 12.75 -3.27
CA ARG A 129 -12.47 13.87 -2.48
C ARG A 129 -11.31 13.39 -1.60
N LEU A 130 -10.10 13.82 -1.93
CA LEU A 130 -8.92 13.56 -1.10
C LEU A 130 -8.96 14.44 0.16
N PRO A 131 -8.63 13.89 1.34
CA PRO A 131 -8.59 14.68 2.57
C PRO A 131 -7.39 15.63 2.56
N LEU A 132 -7.60 16.88 2.99
CA LEU A 132 -6.53 17.81 3.32
C LEU A 132 -5.99 17.47 4.71
N SER A 133 -4.96 16.64 4.76
CA SER A 133 -4.40 16.15 6.02
C SER A 133 -3.10 16.85 6.37
N MET A 134 -2.94 17.19 7.65
CA MET A 134 -1.62 17.38 8.24
C MET A 134 -0.99 16.01 8.43
N CYS A 135 0.25 15.80 7.97
CA CYS A 135 0.99 14.57 8.20
C CYS A 135 2.32 14.89 8.88
N SER A 136 2.69 14.10 9.88
CA SER A 136 4.02 14.17 10.47
C SER A 136 4.38 12.81 11.06
N LEU A 137 5.65 12.44 10.94
CA LEU A 137 6.23 11.38 11.77
C LEU A 137 5.88 11.63 13.23
N ALA A 138 5.80 10.55 13.99
CA ALA A 138 5.64 10.64 15.44
C ALA A 138 6.94 11.06 16.15
N ASP A 139 7.74 11.92 15.53
CA ASP A 139 8.98 12.51 16.05
C ASP A 139 8.75 13.67 17.00
N ARG A 140 7.54 13.77 17.56
CA ARG A 140 7.07 14.89 18.35
C ARG A 140 6.05 14.43 19.37
N THR A 141 5.96 15.18 20.46
CA THR A 141 5.02 14.89 21.54
C THR A 141 3.57 15.14 21.13
N GLU A 142 2.64 14.51 21.85
CA GLU A 142 1.19 14.77 21.75
C GLU A 142 0.87 16.27 21.88
N ALA A 143 1.62 17.00 22.71
CA ALA A 143 1.46 18.44 22.88
C ALA A 143 1.74 19.22 21.59
N VAL A 144 2.78 18.85 20.84
CA VAL A 144 3.09 19.47 19.54
C VAL A 144 2.00 19.15 18.52
N PHE A 145 1.51 17.90 18.47
CA PHE A 145 0.38 17.56 17.60
C PHE A 145 -0.89 18.38 17.92
N LYS A 146 -1.21 18.58 19.21
CA LYS A 146 -2.31 19.46 19.63
C LYS A 146 -2.07 20.92 19.25
N SER A 147 -0.83 21.39 19.34
CA SER A 147 -0.44 22.74 18.90
C SER A 147 -0.67 22.93 17.40
N ASN A 148 -0.33 21.94 16.58
CA ASN A 148 -0.57 21.97 15.13
C ASN A 148 -2.06 22.12 14.81
N ILE A 149 -2.92 21.31 15.44
CA ILE A 149 -4.38 21.42 15.31
C ILE A 149 -4.85 22.82 15.71
N THR A 150 -4.40 23.30 16.87
CA THR A 150 -4.82 24.61 17.40
C THR A 150 -4.36 25.75 16.49
N SER A 151 -3.18 25.64 15.90
CA SER A 151 -2.63 26.61 14.95
C SER A 151 -3.42 26.63 13.64
N ALA A 152 -3.70 25.46 13.06
CA ALA A 152 -4.53 25.35 11.85
C ALA A 152 -5.89 26.01 12.04
N ILE A 153 -6.55 25.75 13.17
CA ILE A 153 -7.83 26.39 13.54
C ILE A 153 -7.68 27.90 13.67
N ARG A 154 -6.67 28.36 14.42
CA ARG A 154 -6.42 29.80 14.65
C ARG A 154 -6.24 30.56 13.34
N HIS A 155 -5.55 29.96 12.38
CA HIS A 155 -5.23 30.59 11.10
C HIS A 155 -6.25 30.27 9.99
N GLY A 156 -7.32 29.54 10.30
CA GLY A 156 -8.37 29.21 9.34
C GLY A 156 -7.88 28.30 8.20
N ILE A 157 -6.87 27.46 8.45
CA ILE A 157 -6.36 26.51 7.46
C ILE A 157 -7.36 25.34 7.34
N PRO A 158 -7.93 25.07 6.16
CA PRO A 158 -8.77 23.90 5.96
C PRO A 158 -7.99 22.62 6.26
N THR A 159 -8.50 21.78 7.16
CA THR A 159 -7.86 20.51 7.54
C THR A 159 -8.93 19.48 7.83
N ASP A 160 -8.97 18.42 7.04
CA ASP A 160 -9.89 17.29 7.22
C ASP A 160 -9.34 16.29 8.27
N GLY A 161 -8.01 16.20 8.40
CA GLY A 161 -7.39 15.23 9.30
C GLY A 161 -5.96 15.53 9.74
N LEU A 162 -5.50 14.78 10.72
CA LEU A 162 -4.12 14.70 11.16
C LEU A 162 -3.68 13.22 11.16
N VAL A 163 -2.61 12.93 10.44
CA VAL A 163 -1.97 11.62 10.39
C VAL A 163 -0.76 11.64 11.32
N VAL A 164 -0.80 10.81 12.36
CA VAL A 164 0.37 10.45 13.16
C VAL A 164 1.06 9.32 12.40
N ASP A 165 2.13 9.66 11.70
CA ASP A 165 2.88 8.73 10.84
C ASP A 165 3.82 7.85 11.69
N ALA A 166 4.76 7.16 11.06
CA ALA A 166 5.61 6.17 11.71
C ALA A 166 6.36 6.70 12.94
N GLY A 167 6.66 5.79 13.88
CA GLY A 167 7.53 6.05 15.02
C GLY A 167 6.86 6.20 16.39
N TRP A 168 5.52 6.19 16.46
CA TRP A 168 4.75 6.35 17.70
C TRP A 168 5.00 5.24 18.73
N TYR A 169 5.57 4.14 18.27
CA TYR A 169 5.93 2.93 19.00
C TYR A 169 7.41 2.82 19.36
N THR A 170 8.23 3.79 18.97
CA THR A 170 9.69 3.73 19.18
C THR A 170 10.08 4.11 20.60
N ASP A 171 11.34 3.89 20.97
CA ASP A 171 11.94 4.39 22.22
C ASP A 171 12.47 5.85 22.13
N ALA A 172 12.13 6.61 21.09
CA ALA A 172 12.64 7.96 20.87
C ALA A 172 12.29 8.91 22.03
N LYS A 173 13.21 9.83 22.36
CA LYS A 173 13.01 10.82 23.41
C LYS A 173 12.97 12.22 22.79
N PRO A 174 11.93 13.02 23.08
CA PRO A 174 11.88 14.40 22.65
C PRO A 174 12.87 15.24 23.47
N GLY A 175 13.39 16.30 22.85
CA GLY A 175 14.07 17.39 23.54
C GLY A 175 13.09 18.30 24.28
N SER A 176 13.61 19.36 24.90
CA SER A 176 12.83 20.31 25.71
C SER A 176 11.73 21.05 24.93
N ASN A 177 11.87 21.16 23.61
CA ASN A 177 10.87 21.74 22.70
C ASN A 177 9.77 20.76 22.27
N GLY A 178 9.81 19.50 22.75
CA GLY A 178 8.83 18.48 22.40
C GLY A 178 9.06 17.79 21.05
N LEU A 179 10.21 18.01 20.41
CA LEU A 179 10.64 17.37 19.15
C LEU A 179 11.81 16.42 19.41
N VAL A 180 11.86 15.30 18.68
CA VAL A 180 13.02 14.40 18.63
C VAL A 180 14.09 15.06 17.77
N ASP A 181 15.32 15.12 18.28
CA ASP A 181 16.45 15.71 17.55
C ASP A 181 16.76 14.91 16.28
N GLY A 182 16.94 15.61 15.15
CA GLY A 182 17.23 15.00 13.85
C GLY A 182 16.09 14.22 13.20
N SER A 183 14.82 14.38 13.63
CA SER A 183 13.65 13.52 13.30
C SER A 183 13.80 12.08 13.81
N ILE A 184 12.75 11.24 13.79
CA ILE A 184 12.95 9.81 14.11
C ILE A 184 13.84 9.23 13.01
N PRO A 185 15.09 8.80 13.32
CA PRO A 185 15.96 8.22 12.32
C PRO A 185 15.26 7.03 11.68
N TRP A 186 15.48 6.81 10.38
CA TRP A 186 14.93 5.64 9.69
C TRP A 186 15.20 4.34 10.46
N GLU A 187 16.38 4.24 11.07
CA GLU A 187 16.80 3.15 11.94
C GLU A 187 15.82 2.91 13.11
N LYS A 188 15.27 3.96 13.72
CA LYS A 188 14.40 3.81 14.89
C LYS A 188 13.00 3.32 14.52
N TRP A 189 12.32 3.95 13.58
CA TRP A 189 10.96 3.51 13.23
C TRP A 189 10.98 2.19 12.45
N TYR A 190 11.99 1.97 11.58
CA TYR A 190 12.09 0.76 10.78
C TYR A 190 12.44 -0.47 11.64
N TYR A 191 13.49 -0.41 12.45
CA TYR A 191 13.96 -1.56 13.25
C TYR A 191 13.13 -1.84 14.49
N GLN A 192 12.21 -0.95 14.87
CA GLN A 192 11.28 -1.17 16.00
C GLN A 192 9.87 -1.52 15.55
N ALA A 193 9.60 -1.65 14.24
CA ALA A 193 8.33 -2.15 13.75
C ALA A 193 8.09 -3.56 14.32
N GLY A 194 6.96 -3.77 14.98
CA GLY A 194 6.72 -4.95 15.82
C GLY A 194 6.65 -4.65 17.33
N ASN A 195 7.08 -3.48 17.79
CA ASN A 195 6.87 -3.03 19.17
C ASN A 195 5.57 -2.22 19.30
N TRP A 196 4.40 -2.75 18.91
CA TRP A 196 3.15 -1.98 18.70
C TRP A 196 2.47 -1.46 19.99
N SER A 197 3.19 -0.69 20.80
CA SER A 197 2.75 -0.01 22.02
C SER A 197 3.20 1.44 22.01
N PHE A 198 2.38 2.37 22.52
CA PHE A 198 2.71 3.80 22.50
C PHE A 198 3.96 4.13 23.32
N ASN A 199 4.85 4.91 22.72
CA ASN A 199 5.92 5.60 23.41
C ASN A 199 5.35 6.62 24.39
N LYS A 200 5.41 6.32 25.68
CA LYS A 200 4.88 7.19 26.74
C LYS A 200 5.65 8.49 26.93
N THR A 201 6.85 8.63 26.38
CA THR A 201 7.58 9.91 26.39
C THR A 201 7.00 10.89 25.37
N LEU A 202 6.47 10.38 24.25
CA LEU A 202 5.81 11.17 23.22
C LEU A 202 4.31 11.31 23.48
N PHE A 203 3.67 10.23 23.94
CA PHE A 203 2.23 10.14 24.23
C PHE A 203 2.02 9.68 25.69
N PRO A 204 2.04 10.60 26.69
CA PRO A 204 2.07 10.26 28.11
C PRO A 204 1.01 9.28 28.61
N ASN A 205 -0.18 9.35 28.05
CA ASN A 205 -1.29 8.46 28.43
C ASN A 205 -1.22 7.08 27.74
N GLY A 206 -0.25 6.85 26.87
CA GLY A 206 -0.11 5.62 26.09
C GLY A 206 -1.22 5.38 25.07
N ASN A 207 -1.87 6.44 24.59
CA ASN A 207 -2.95 6.39 23.60
C ASN A 207 -3.18 7.77 22.95
N LEU A 208 -4.04 7.82 21.93
CA LEU A 208 -4.42 9.05 21.21
C LEU A 208 -5.68 9.73 21.76
N LYS A 209 -6.28 9.26 22.87
CA LYS A 209 -7.63 9.68 23.29
C LYS A 209 -7.78 11.20 23.37
N SER A 210 -6.82 11.88 24.00
CA SER A 210 -6.92 13.33 24.17
C SER A 210 -6.70 14.09 22.86
N LEU A 211 -5.80 13.62 21.97
CA LEU A 211 -5.66 14.15 20.61
C LEU A 211 -6.93 13.92 19.77
N SER A 212 -7.50 12.71 19.80
CA SER A 212 -8.75 12.37 19.10
C SER A 212 -9.95 13.18 19.59
N GLN A 213 -10.04 13.45 20.90
CA GLN A 213 -11.07 14.33 21.45
C GLN A 213 -10.92 15.77 20.96
N LEU A 214 -9.70 16.31 20.90
CA LEU A 214 -9.44 17.64 20.35
C LEU A 214 -9.79 17.69 18.86
N GLY A 215 -9.36 16.70 18.07
CA GLY A 215 -9.69 16.59 16.65
C GLY A 215 -11.20 16.56 16.43
N LYS A 216 -11.90 15.64 17.10
CA LYS A 216 -13.36 15.48 17.02
C LYS A 216 -14.11 16.78 17.35
N LYS A 217 -13.69 17.50 18.40
CA LYS A 217 -14.31 18.78 18.79
C LYS A 217 -14.25 19.83 17.66
N ASN A 218 -13.25 19.76 16.80
CA ASN A 218 -13.01 20.72 15.74
C ASN A 218 -13.22 20.15 14.32
N GLY A 219 -13.89 18.98 14.21
CA GLY A 219 -14.16 18.35 12.91
C GLY A 219 -12.93 17.79 12.19
N ILE A 220 -11.82 17.54 12.90
CA ILE A 220 -10.57 17.01 12.35
C ILE A 220 -10.44 15.53 12.73
N GLY A 221 -10.33 14.65 11.72
CA GLY A 221 -10.06 13.23 11.93
C GLY A 221 -8.64 12.97 12.42
N ILE A 222 -8.44 11.99 13.29
CA ILE A 222 -7.08 11.56 13.71
C ILE A 222 -6.83 10.15 13.17
N SER A 223 -5.76 9.98 12.41
CA SER A 223 -5.31 8.70 11.85
C SER A 223 -3.96 8.32 12.44
N LEU A 224 -3.72 7.01 12.54
CA LEU A 224 -2.47 6.44 13.02
C LEU A 224 -1.91 5.51 11.95
N TRP A 225 -0.65 5.71 11.60
CA TRP A 225 0.08 4.81 10.70
C TRP A 225 0.39 3.48 11.39
N LEU A 226 0.24 2.39 10.63
CA LEU A 226 0.52 1.01 11.05
C LEU A 226 1.10 0.24 9.85
N GLU A 227 2.00 -0.70 10.12
CA GLU A 227 2.52 -1.66 9.15
C GLU A 227 2.42 -3.07 9.73
N PRO A 228 1.19 -3.62 9.85
CA PRO A 228 0.94 -4.83 10.63
C PRO A 228 1.56 -6.10 10.03
N GLU A 229 1.83 -6.09 8.72
CA GLU A 229 2.42 -7.21 7.98
C GLU A 229 3.93 -7.37 8.23
N ARG A 230 4.56 -6.47 9.01
CA ARG A 230 6.00 -6.50 9.27
C ARG A 230 6.30 -6.43 10.77
N ALA A 231 7.28 -7.21 11.19
CA ALA A 231 7.98 -7.02 12.45
C ALA A 231 9.48 -7.25 12.25
N HIS A 232 10.31 -6.50 12.96
CA HIS A 232 11.75 -6.63 12.90
C HIS A 232 12.25 -7.61 13.97
N SER A 233 13.39 -8.26 13.71
CA SER A 233 14.03 -9.12 14.70
C SER A 233 14.33 -8.37 16.00
N GLY A 234 14.14 -9.06 17.13
CA GLY A 234 14.32 -8.48 18.47
C GLY A 234 13.18 -7.59 18.98
N THR A 235 12.08 -7.46 18.22
CA THR A 235 10.87 -6.76 18.71
C THR A 235 9.94 -7.70 19.47
N ASP A 236 9.01 -7.12 20.23
CA ASP A 236 8.02 -7.82 21.05
C ASP A 236 7.24 -8.88 20.24
N MET A 237 6.73 -8.49 19.06
CA MET A 237 6.01 -9.41 18.18
C MET A 237 6.86 -10.60 17.74
N VAL A 238 8.14 -10.40 17.40
CA VAL A 238 9.00 -11.52 16.98
C VAL A 238 9.40 -12.40 18.16
N ILE A 239 9.67 -11.83 19.32
CA ILE A 239 10.11 -12.58 20.52
C ILE A 239 8.95 -13.42 21.08
N ASN A 240 7.76 -12.84 21.19
CA ASN A 240 6.63 -13.44 21.89
C ASN A 240 5.63 -14.15 20.95
N HIS A 241 5.67 -13.86 19.64
CA HIS A 241 4.75 -14.41 18.63
C HIS A 241 5.48 -14.88 17.37
N ARG A 242 6.65 -15.52 17.56
CA ARG A 242 7.54 -15.97 16.48
C ARG A 242 6.85 -16.85 15.43
N ASP A 243 5.87 -17.64 15.86
CA ASP A 243 5.07 -18.55 15.05
C ASP A 243 4.18 -17.83 14.02
N LEU A 244 3.93 -16.53 14.20
CA LEU A 244 3.16 -15.71 13.25
C LEU A 244 3.99 -15.14 12.10
N TYR A 245 5.32 -15.28 12.13
CA TYR A 245 6.24 -14.62 11.17
C TYR A 245 7.04 -15.61 10.33
N PHE A 246 7.32 -15.24 9.08
CA PHE A 246 8.19 -16.05 8.23
C PHE A 246 9.62 -16.12 8.81
N ARG A 247 10.36 -17.17 8.46
CA ARG A 247 11.70 -17.40 9.04
C ARG A 247 12.66 -16.24 8.77
N GLU A 248 12.60 -15.70 7.56
CA GLU A 248 13.43 -14.61 7.03
C GLU A 248 13.14 -13.25 7.71
N GLU A 249 11.92 -13.04 8.21
CA GLU A 249 11.46 -11.76 8.79
C GLU A 249 11.89 -11.58 10.24
N ALA A 250 12.07 -12.67 10.99
CA ALA A 250 12.53 -12.61 12.37
C ALA A 250 14.05 -12.63 12.54
N GLY A 251 14.80 -12.45 11.45
CA GLY A 251 16.24 -12.19 11.54
C GLY A 251 17.14 -13.41 11.73
N ASP A 252 16.86 -14.54 11.09
CA ASP A 252 17.92 -15.51 10.78
C ASP A 252 18.79 -15.05 9.59
N TRP A 253 19.18 -13.77 9.57
CA TRP A 253 20.26 -13.28 8.70
C TRP A 253 21.65 -13.57 9.27
N VAL A 254 21.73 -14.34 10.36
CA VAL A 254 22.99 -14.90 10.87
C VAL A 254 23.29 -16.20 10.11
N HIS A 255 24.16 -16.07 9.10
CA HIS A 255 24.86 -17.12 8.36
C HIS A 255 24.06 -18.00 7.39
N GLN A 256 23.89 -17.53 6.15
CA GLN A 256 24.17 -18.36 4.96
C GLN A 256 24.93 -17.56 3.91
N ARG A 257 26.25 -17.47 4.09
CA ARG A 257 27.17 -17.36 2.95
C ARG A 257 27.36 -18.76 2.38
N SER A 258 27.36 -18.84 1.05
CA SER A 258 27.78 -19.97 0.21
C SER A 258 27.07 -21.30 0.47
N HIS A 259 26.32 -21.79 -0.52
CA HIS A 259 26.65 -23.00 -1.30
C HIS A 259 26.11 -22.81 -2.72
#